data_AF-A0A645B470-F1
#
_entry.id   AF-A0A645B470-F1
#
_cell.length_a   1.000
_cell.length_b   1.000
_cell.length_c   1.000
_cell.angle_alpha   90.00
_cell.angle_beta   90.00
_cell.angle_gamma   90.00
#
_symmetry.space_group_name_H-M   'P 1'
#
loop_
_entity.id
_entity.type
_entity.pdbx_description
1 polymer ?
#
loop_
_entity_poly.entity_id
_entity_poly.type
_entity_poly.pdbx_seq_one_letter_code
_entity_poly.pdbx_strand_id
1 'polypeptide(L)'
;MPDKEKPYTYISNHRDIILDSGFLSILLLDLDMNTVEIAIGDILLIYPWIKKLVRINKSFIVQRALTMRQMLEASALMSNYMHYTIRDKKQSIWIAQREGRAKDSNDRTQDSVLKMLAMGGEGSVLERLAEMNIAPLSLSYEYDPCDYLKAQEFQLKRDVEGYKKSTQDDLLNMKTGLFGFKGRVHFQVAELINDDLLKLDASLPKTELFACVSALIDRKIHANYRLYPGNYVACDLLDGTTSFAGNYSAEDKQTFEDYIAGQLDKISIPNKDVEFLREKLLVMYANPVINYLAASR
;
A
#
# COMPACT_ATOMS: atom_id res chain seq x y z
N MET A 1 -13.01 -19.41 -0.39
CA MET A 1 -11.60 -19.82 -0.57
C MET A 1 -11.19 -19.40 -1.98
N PRO A 2 -10.03 -18.75 -2.18
CA PRO A 2 -9.53 -18.45 -3.52
C PRO A 2 -9.29 -19.76 -4.30
N ASP A 3 -9.41 -19.70 -5.63
CA ASP A 3 -9.10 -20.82 -6.52
C ASP A 3 -7.58 -21.02 -6.54
N LYS A 4 -7.11 -22.13 -5.95
CA LYS A 4 -5.67 -22.38 -5.73
C LYS A 4 -4.88 -22.51 -7.03
N GLU A 5 -5.54 -22.88 -8.12
CA GLU A 5 -4.92 -23.07 -9.44
C GLU A 5 -4.88 -21.78 -10.27
N LYS A 6 -5.59 -20.73 -9.82
CA LYS A 6 -5.71 -19.47 -10.54
C LYS A 6 -4.62 -18.48 -10.10
N PRO A 7 -3.86 -17.88 -11.04
CA PRO A 7 -2.95 -16.79 -10.72
C PRO A 7 -3.68 -15.46 -10.53
N TYR A 8 -3.29 -14.70 -9.51
CA TYR A 8 -3.89 -13.43 -9.12
C TYR A 8 -2.89 -12.28 -9.21
N THR A 9 -3.36 -11.09 -9.56
CA THR A 9 -2.60 -9.84 -9.35
C THR A 9 -3.12 -9.16 -8.09
N TYR A 10 -2.44 -9.35 -6.98
CA TYR A 10 -2.74 -8.70 -5.71
C TYR A 10 -2.32 -7.23 -5.78
N ILE A 11 -3.31 -6.34 -5.76
CA ILE A 11 -3.08 -4.89 -5.67
C ILE A 11 -3.43 -4.43 -4.26
N SER A 12 -2.47 -3.88 -3.52
CA SER A 12 -2.69 -3.52 -2.11
C SER A 12 -2.30 -2.09 -1.75
N ASN A 13 -2.85 -1.59 -0.64
CA ASN A 13 -2.23 -0.51 0.10
C ASN A 13 -0.87 -0.98 0.64
N HIS A 14 -0.03 -0.06 1.15
CA HIS A 14 1.35 -0.38 1.49
C HIS A 14 1.75 0.17 2.86
N ARG A 15 2.04 -0.73 3.81
CA ARG A 15 2.39 -0.41 5.21
C ARG A 15 3.88 -0.61 5.49
N ASP A 16 4.46 -1.72 5.03
CA ASP A 16 5.87 -2.04 5.21
C ASP A 16 6.58 -2.30 3.88
N ILE A 17 7.79 -1.73 3.72
CA ILE A 17 8.57 -1.80 2.48
C ILE A 17 8.91 -3.25 2.09
N ILE A 18 9.15 -4.12 3.07
CA ILE A 18 9.66 -5.48 2.86
C ILE A 18 8.58 -6.50 3.21
N LEU A 19 7.97 -6.35 4.39
CA LEU A 19 7.18 -7.40 5.02
C LEU A 19 5.79 -7.57 4.40
N ASP A 20 5.26 -6.58 3.69
CA ASP A 20 3.94 -6.71 3.05
C ASP A 20 3.90 -7.89 2.07
N SER A 21 4.88 -7.94 1.15
CA SER A 21 5.01 -9.04 0.18
C SER A 21 5.49 -10.35 0.81
N GLY A 22 6.31 -10.27 1.86
CA GLY A 22 6.81 -11.42 2.60
C GLY A 22 5.69 -12.15 3.36
N PHE A 23 4.88 -11.40 4.13
CA PHE A 23 3.72 -11.96 4.83
C PHE A 23 2.69 -12.51 3.87
N LEU A 24 2.38 -11.81 2.77
CA LEU A 24 1.50 -12.37 1.75
C LEU A 24 2.01 -13.72 1.23
N SER A 25 3.30 -13.82 0.93
CA SER A 25 3.89 -15.07 0.43
C SER A 25 3.79 -16.21 1.45
N ILE A 26 4.01 -15.94 2.74
CA ILE A 26 3.85 -16.95 3.81
C ILE A 26 2.38 -17.37 3.93
N LEU A 27 1.46 -16.41 3.98
CA LEU A 27 0.02 -16.69 4.07
C LEU A 27 -0.49 -17.52 2.89
N LEU A 28 0.05 -17.31 1.69
CA LEU A 28 -0.28 -18.12 0.52
C LEU A 28 0.29 -19.54 0.62
N LEU A 29 1.51 -19.71 1.12
CA LEU A 29 2.10 -21.03 1.36
C LEU A 29 1.29 -21.82 2.39
N ASP A 30 0.81 -21.18 3.45
CA ASP A 30 -0.08 -21.80 4.47
C ASP A 30 -1.43 -22.27 3.87
N LEU A 31 -1.81 -21.72 2.71
CA LEU A 31 -3.00 -22.12 1.95
C LEU A 31 -2.68 -23.11 0.81
N ASP A 32 -1.48 -23.69 0.77
CA ASP A 32 -0.96 -24.55 -0.30
C ASP A 32 -0.90 -23.86 -1.67
N MET A 33 -0.73 -22.54 -1.71
CA MET A 33 -0.55 -21.76 -2.94
C MET A 33 0.92 -21.37 -3.14
N ASN A 34 1.28 -20.99 -4.36
CA ASN A 34 2.63 -20.51 -4.66
C ASN A 34 2.85 -19.07 -4.16
N THR A 35 4.11 -18.68 -3.95
CA THR A 35 4.48 -17.30 -3.61
C THR A 35 4.28 -16.35 -4.79
N VAL A 36 4.23 -15.05 -4.51
CA VAL A 36 4.05 -14.00 -5.54
C VAL A 36 5.36 -13.58 -6.19
N GLU A 37 5.28 -13.11 -7.43
CA GLU A 37 6.29 -12.25 -8.01
C GLU A 37 6.06 -10.79 -7.58
N ILE A 38 7.12 -10.09 -7.21
CA ILE A 38 7.01 -8.83 -6.47
C ILE A 38 7.48 -7.67 -7.35
N ALA A 39 6.60 -6.69 -7.59
CA ALA A 39 6.99 -5.44 -8.23
C ALA A 39 7.76 -4.56 -7.23
N ILE A 40 9.05 -4.32 -7.46
CA ILE A 40 9.90 -3.50 -6.57
C ILE A 40 10.53 -2.31 -7.32
N GLY A 41 10.53 -1.13 -6.68
CA GLY A 41 11.22 0.04 -7.21
C GLY A 41 12.74 -0.08 -7.15
N ASP A 42 13.42 0.50 -8.14
CA ASP A 42 14.88 0.57 -8.23
C ASP A 42 15.56 1.37 -7.09
N ILE A 43 14.85 2.32 -6.47
CA ILE A 43 15.35 3.16 -5.35
C ILE A 43 15.88 2.32 -4.19
N LEU A 44 15.31 1.14 -3.94
CA LEU A 44 15.70 0.27 -2.82
C LEU A 44 16.94 -0.59 -3.13
N LEU A 45 17.40 -0.61 -4.38
CA LEU A 45 18.46 -1.50 -4.87
C LEU A 45 19.85 -0.85 -4.80
N ILE A 46 20.12 -0.17 -3.69
CA ILE A 46 21.31 0.66 -3.45
C ILE A 46 22.59 -0.18 -3.49
N TYR A 47 22.54 -1.41 -2.95
CA TYR A 47 23.67 -2.32 -2.92
C TYR A 47 23.47 -3.51 -3.88
N PRO A 48 24.52 -3.95 -4.61
CA PRO A 48 24.41 -5.06 -5.56
C PRO A 48 23.87 -6.37 -4.95
N TRP A 49 24.15 -6.62 -3.67
CA TRP A 49 23.65 -7.80 -2.96
C TRP A 49 22.15 -7.73 -2.70
N ILE A 50 21.58 -6.54 -2.45
CA ILE A 50 20.12 -6.35 -2.30
C ILE A 50 19.44 -6.71 -3.61
N LYS A 51 19.98 -6.25 -4.74
CA LYS A 51 19.47 -6.60 -6.08
C LYS A 51 19.47 -8.11 -6.33
N LYS A 52 20.48 -8.83 -5.84
CA LYS A 52 20.50 -10.30 -5.94
C LYS A 52 19.44 -10.94 -5.04
N LEU A 53 19.33 -10.48 -3.80
CA LEU A 53 18.38 -11.02 -2.81
C LEU A 53 16.92 -10.86 -3.27
N VAL A 54 16.52 -9.68 -3.73
CA VAL A 54 15.13 -9.45 -4.18
C VAL A 54 14.79 -10.30 -5.42
N ARG A 55 15.76 -10.53 -6.32
CA ARG A 55 15.56 -11.40 -7.49
C ARG A 55 15.39 -12.86 -7.12
N ILE A 56 16.07 -13.33 -6.06
CA ILE A 56 15.84 -14.67 -5.51
C ILE A 56 14.40 -14.77 -4.98
N ASN A 57 13.88 -13.69 -4.38
CA ASN A 57 12.48 -13.60 -3.95
C ASN A 57 11.51 -13.22 -5.09
N LYS A 58 11.77 -13.71 -6.31
CA LYS A 58 10.95 -13.49 -7.52
C LYS A 58 10.59 -12.03 -7.82
N SER A 59 11.38 -11.04 -7.38
CA SER A 59 11.07 -9.64 -7.64
C SER A 59 11.48 -9.22 -9.05
N PHE A 60 10.63 -8.42 -9.71
CA PHE A 60 10.95 -7.71 -10.95
C PHE A 60 11.02 -6.20 -10.70
N ILE A 61 11.90 -5.53 -11.44
CA ILE A 61 12.34 -4.17 -11.10
C ILE A 61 11.55 -3.15 -11.92
N VAL A 62 10.97 -2.18 -11.21
CA VAL A 62 10.33 -0.98 -11.75
C VAL A 62 11.36 0.14 -11.85
N GLN A 63 11.70 0.55 -13.07
CA GLN A 63 12.68 1.60 -13.35
C GLN A 63 12.03 2.99 -13.28
N ARG A 64 12.64 3.93 -12.55
CA ARG A 64 12.01 5.24 -12.25
C ARG A 64 12.73 6.44 -12.88
N ALA A 65 14.05 6.40 -12.99
CA ALA A 65 14.86 7.51 -13.50
C ALA A 65 15.10 7.42 -15.02
N LEU A 66 14.02 7.47 -15.81
CA LEU A 66 14.07 7.31 -17.26
C LEU A 66 13.52 8.54 -18.00
N THR A 67 13.99 8.76 -19.23
CA THR A 67 13.33 9.71 -20.14
C THR A 67 11.92 9.23 -20.47
N MET A 68 11.03 10.12 -20.90
CA MET A 68 9.62 9.76 -21.20
C MET A 68 9.50 8.56 -22.15
N ARG A 69 10.31 8.52 -23.22
CA ARG A 69 10.32 7.41 -24.17
C ARG A 69 10.75 6.09 -23.51
N GLN A 70 11.87 6.12 -22.79
CA GLN A 70 12.39 4.94 -22.09
C GLN A 70 11.42 4.45 -21.01
N MET A 71 10.72 5.37 -20.33
CA MET A 71 9.70 5.04 -19.34
C MET A 71 8.52 4.31 -19.98
N LEU A 72 8.08 4.73 -21.17
CA LEU A 72 7.02 4.05 -21.92
C LEU A 72 7.47 2.65 -22.37
N GLU A 73 8.68 2.53 -22.93
CA GLU A 73 9.25 1.25 -23.35
C GLU A 73 9.41 0.28 -22.16
N ALA A 74 9.91 0.77 -21.01
CA ALA A 74 10.03 -0.01 -19.79
C ALA A 74 8.67 -0.42 -19.21
N SER A 75 7.67 0.46 -19.24
CA SER A 75 6.30 0.17 -18.79
C SER A 75 5.63 -0.87 -19.68
N ALA A 76 5.81 -0.78 -21.00
CA ALA A 76 5.30 -1.77 -21.95
C ALA A 76 5.94 -3.15 -21.72
N LEU A 77 7.26 -3.20 -21.54
CA LEU A 77 7.99 -4.44 -21.25
C LEU A 77 7.51 -5.08 -19.95
N MET A 78 7.34 -4.28 -18.91
CA MET A 78 6.84 -4.74 -17.62
C MET A 78 5.43 -5.29 -17.72
N SER A 79 4.53 -4.55 -18.38
CA SER A 79 3.16 -5.00 -18.60
C SER A 79 3.13 -6.34 -19.34
N ASN A 80 3.88 -6.46 -20.45
CA ASN A 80 4.01 -7.72 -21.19
C ASN A 80 4.53 -8.87 -20.31
N TYR A 81 5.50 -8.60 -19.43
CA TYR A 81 6.00 -9.59 -18.48
C TYR A 81 4.93 -10.00 -17.45
N MET A 82 4.14 -9.06 -16.95
CA MET A 82 3.06 -9.35 -16.00
C MET A 82 1.95 -10.18 -16.65
N HIS A 83 1.54 -9.85 -17.89
CA HIS A 83 0.61 -10.66 -18.67
C HIS A 83 1.16 -12.07 -18.92
N TYR A 84 2.42 -12.22 -19.33
CA TYR A 84 3.09 -13.53 -19.46
C TYR A 84 3.10 -14.31 -18.14
N THR A 85 3.33 -13.63 -17.01
CA THR A 85 3.40 -14.25 -15.69
C THR A 85 2.05 -14.81 -15.26
N ILE A 86 0.96 -14.06 -15.48
CA ILE A 86 -0.40 -14.51 -15.18
C ILE A 86 -0.86 -15.56 -16.19
N ARG A 87 -0.75 -15.29 -17.49
CA ARG A 87 -1.30 -16.17 -18.55
C ARG A 87 -0.52 -17.46 -18.73
N ASP A 88 0.81 -17.37 -18.82
CA ASP A 88 1.66 -18.47 -19.29
C ASP A 88 2.40 -19.15 -18.14
N LYS A 89 3.03 -18.38 -17.22
CA LYS A 89 3.73 -18.96 -16.06
C LYS A 89 2.79 -19.46 -14.98
N LYS A 90 1.52 -19.03 -15.00
CA LYS A 90 0.52 -19.29 -13.95
C LYS A 90 1.04 -18.92 -12.55
N GLN A 91 1.68 -17.76 -12.42
CA GLN A 91 2.19 -17.24 -11.15
C GLN A 91 1.45 -15.98 -10.74
N SER A 92 1.18 -15.85 -9.44
CA SER A 92 0.56 -14.65 -8.88
C SER A 92 1.58 -13.51 -8.76
N ILE A 93 1.10 -12.28 -8.79
CA ILE A 93 1.90 -11.05 -8.69
C ILE A 93 1.40 -10.24 -7.50
N TRP A 94 2.31 -9.55 -6.82
CA TRP A 94 1.97 -8.49 -5.87
C TRP A 94 2.54 -7.14 -6.33
N ILE A 95 1.70 -6.12 -6.29
CA ILE A 95 2.06 -4.73 -6.59
C ILE A 95 1.31 -3.78 -5.67
N ALA A 96 1.99 -2.75 -5.18
CA ALA A 96 1.33 -1.68 -4.43
C ALA A 96 0.46 -0.83 -5.37
N GLN A 97 -0.70 -0.38 -4.88
CA GLN A 97 -1.67 0.43 -5.64
C GLN A 97 -1.13 1.80 -6.08
N ARG A 98 0.00 2.23 -5.51
CA ARG A 98 0.68 3.48 -5.83
C ARG A 98 2.17 3.37 -5.61
N GLU A 99 2.91 4.30 -6.20
CA GLU A 99 4.32 4.46 -5.90
C GLU A 99 4.53 4.96 -4.47
N GLY A 100 5.27 4.16 -3.69
CA GLY A 100 5.67 4.47 -2.31
C GLY A 100 4.53 4.31 -1.31
N ARG A 101 4.90 4.28 -0.01
CA ARG A 101 3.94 4.19 1.09
C ARG A 101 3.26 5.54 1.34
N ALA A 102 1.94 5.54 1.54
CA ALA A 102 1.26 6.73 2.02
C ALA A 102 1.81 7.16 3.40
N LYS A 103 1.98 8.47 3.57
CA LYS A 103 2.55 9.05 4.79
C LYS A 103 1.52 9.26 5.88
N ASP A 104 0.28 9.44 5.47
CA ASP A 104 -0.91 9.66 6.28
C ASP A 104 -1.82 8.42 6.31
N SER A 105 -1.37 7.28 5.77
CA SER A 105 -2.17 6.05 5.63
C SER A 105 -3.42 6.17 4.76
N ASN A 106 -3.57 7.26 3.99
CA ASN A 106 -4.64 7.44 3.00
C ASN A 106 -4.18 6.97 1.62
N ASP A 107 -3.97 5.67 1.49
CA ASP A 107 -3.57 5.06 0.23
C ASP A 107 -4.72 5.12 -0.79
N ARG A 108 -4.40 5.63 -2.00
CA ARG A 108 -5.28 5.73 -3.17
C ARG A 108 -4.60 5.16 -4.40
N THR A 109 -5.34 4.43 -5.21
CA THR A 109 -4.85 3.77 -6.42
C THR A 109 -4.44 4.82 -7.44
N GLN A 110 -3.22 4.72 -7.96
CA GLN A 110 -2.74 5.59 -9.03
C GLN A 110 -3.12 5.01 -10.39
N ASP A 111 -3.81 5.82 -11.21
CA ASP A 111 -4.17 5.44 -12.58
C ASP A 111 -2.97 4.99 -13.42
N SER A 112 -1.77 5.48 -13.13
CA SER A 112 -0.54 5.08 -13.82
C SER A 112 -0.25 3.59 -13.67
N VAL A 113 -0.59 2.97 -12.53
CA VAL A 113 -0.45 1.52 -12.32
C VAL A 113 -1.38 0.76 -13.26
N LEU A 114 -2.64 1.18 -13.35
CA LEU A 114 -3.64 0.54 -14.23
C LEU A 114 -3.34 0.78 -15.72
N LYS A 115 -2.90 1.99 -16.07
CA LYS A 115 -2.44 2.32 -17.42
C LYS A 115 -1.27 1.42 -17.82
N MET A 116 -0.30 1.24 -16.93
CA MET A 116 0.83 0.33 -17.14
C MET A 116 0.31 -1.11 -17.32
N LEU A 117 -0.54 -1.62 -16.44
CA LEU A 117 -1.13 -2.95 -16.59
C LEU A 117 -1.82 -3.14 -17.95
N ALA A 118 -2.56 -2.15 -18.44
CA ALA A 118 -3.27 -2.22 -19.72
C ALA A 118 -2.40 -1.98 -20.98
N MET A 119 -1.09 -1.75 -20.85
CA MET A 119 -0.21 -1.54 -22.02
C MET A 119 0.03 -2.84 -22.80
N GLY A 120 0.18 -3.95 -22.10
CA GLY A 120 0.33 -5.30 -22.62
C GLY A 120 -1.01 -5.99 -22.79
N GLY A 121 -0.95 -7.29 -23.11
CA GLY A 121 -2.14 -8.09 -23.41
C GLY A 121 -2.82 -7.73 -24.73
N GLU A 122 -3.95 -8.38 -24.98
CA GLU A 122 -4.73 -8.23 -26.22
C GLU A 122 -6.15 -7.72 -25.93
N GLY A 123 -6.80 -7.17 -26.95
CA GLY A 123 -8.17 -6.63 -26.83
C GLY A 123 -8.24 -5.21 -26.28
N SER A 124 -9.41 -4.86 -25.73
CA SER A 124 -9.76 -3.60 -25.10
C SER A 124 -9.08 -3.42 -23.73
N VAL A 125 -9.15 -2.20 -23.17
CA VAL A 125 -8.58 -1.90 -21.84
C VAL A 125 -9.20 -2.79 -20.76
N LEU A 126 -10.51 -3.01 -20.79
CA LEU A 126 -11.20 -3.83 -19.80
C LEU A 126 -10.82 -5.31 -19.92
N GLU A 127 -10.68 -5.83 -21.14
CA GLU A 127 -10.25 -7.22 -21.37
C GLU A 127 -8.83 -7.45 -20.85
N ARG A 128 -7.90 -6.53 -21.12
CA ARG A 128 -6.53 -6.61 -20.59
C ARG A 128 -6.47 -6.58 -19.07
N LEU A 129 -7.26 -5.68 -18.45
CA LEU A 129 -7.33 -5.62 -16.98
C LEU A 129 -8.01 -6.86 -16.38
N ALA A 130 -9.00 -7.44 -17.07
CA ALA A 130 -9.66 -8.67 -16.64
C ALA A 130 -8.72 -9.89 -16.72
N GLU A 131 -7.87 -9.97 -17.75
CA GLU A 131 -6.85 -11.03 -17.89
C GLU A 131 -5.91 -11.07 -16.68
N MET A 132 -5.63 -9.92 -16.06
CA MET A 132 -4.73 -9.79 -14.92
C MET A 132 -5.27 -10.37 -13.61
N ASN A 133 -6.55 -10.78 -13.55
CA ASN A 133 -7.18 -11.32 -12.33
C ASN A 133 -6.87 -10.45 -11.10
N ILE A 134 -7.20 -9.16 -11.19
CA ILE A 134 -6.89 -8.19 -10.13
C ILE A 134 -7.71 -8.51 -8.88
N ALA A 135 -7.00 -8.81 -7.79
CA ALA A 135 -7.54 -9.08 -6.47
C ALA A 135 -7.11 -7.95 -5.50
N PRO A 136 -8.00 -7.01 -5.16
CA PRO A 136 -7.68 -5.97 -4.21
C PRO A 136 -7.36 -6.56 -2.83
N LEU A 137 -6.28 -6.11 -2.20
CA LEU A 137 -5.77 -6.64 -0.94
C LEU A 137 -5.62 -5.51 0.09
N SER A 138 -6.28 -5.66 1.23
CA SER A 138 -6.21 -4.73 2.35
C SER A 138 -5.19 -5.19 3.38
N LEU A 139 -4.26 -4.29 3.70
CA LEU A 139 -3.23 -4.48 4.73
C LEU A 139 -3.54 -3.58 5.93
N SER A 140 -3.91 -4.20 7.05
CA SER A 140 -4.27 -3.54 8.31
C SER A 140 -3.27 -3.90 9.39
N TYR A 141 -2.34 -2.98 9.66
CA TYR A 141 -1.41 -3.06 10.77
C TYR A 141 -2.01 -2.29 11.94
N GLU A 142 -1.95 -2.86 13.14
CA GLU A 142 -2.41 -2.18 14.36
C GLU A 142 -1.50 -1.01 14.72
N TYR A 143 -0.20 -1.19 14.55
CA TYR A 143 0.81 -0.16 14.73
C TYR A 143 1.74 -0.12 13.52
N ASP A 144 2.10 1.08 13.07
CA ASP A 144 3.11 1.28 12.03
C ASP A 144 4.46 1.62 12.67
N PRO A 145 5.46 0.72 12.62
CA PRO A 145 6.78 0.99 13.19
C PRO A 145 7.43 2.29 12.72
N CYS A 146 7.10 2.73 11.51
CA CYS A 146 7.69 3.91 10.88
C CYS A 146 6.86 5.19 11.07
N ASP A 147 5.75 5.18 11.80
CA ASP A 147 4.88 6.35 11.93
C ASP A 147 5.61 7.60 12.45
N TYR A 148 6.53 7.46 13.41
CA TYR A 148 7.33 8.57 13.93
C TYR A 148 8.29 9.13 12.86
N LEU A 149 8.85 8.27 12.00
CA LEU A 149 9.67 8.69 10.87
C LEU A 149 8.83 9.43 9.81
N LYS A 150 7.57 9.02 9.62
CA LYS A 150 6.63 9.70 8.72
C LYS A 150 6.23 11.07 9.28
N ALA A 151 5.96 11.17 10.57
CA ALA A 151 5.63 12.42 11.25
C ALA A 151 6.81 13.40 11.21
N GLN A 152 8.02 12.90 11.52
CA GLN A 152 9.26 13.65 11.37
C GLN A 152 9.44 14.20 9.94
N GLU A 153 9.19 13.38 8.92
CA GLU A 153 9.24 13.80 7.52
C GLU A 153 8.22 14.90 7.20
N PHE A 154 7.01 14.83 7.75
CA PHE A 154 6.02 15.90 7.56
C PHE A 154 6.52 17.24 8.09
N GLN A 155 7.13 17.26 9.28
CA GLN A 155 7.64 18.51 9.84
C GLN A 155 8.83 19.02 9.03
N LEU A 156 9.78 18.15 8.69
CA LEU A 156 10.95 18.55 7.89
C LEU A 156 10.55 19.10 6.51
N LYS A 157 9.53 18.55 5.87
CA LYS A 157 9.01 19.10 4.60
C LYS A 157 8.31 20.45 4.76
N ARG A 158 7.68 20.71 5.91
CA ARG A 158 7.06 21.99 6.22
C ARG A 158 8.12 23.06 6.46
N ASP A 159 9.17 22.71 7.20
CA ASP A 159 10.13 23.67 7.75
C ASP A 159 11.37 23.88 6.84
N VAL A 160 11.73 22.89 6.02
CA VAL A 160 12.94 22.93 5.18
C VAL A 160 12.55 22.92 3.70
N GLU A 161 12.78 24.06 3.04
CA GLU A 161 12.55 24.20 1.61
C GLU A 161 13.37 23.18 0.82
N GLY A 162 12.72 22.46 -0.11
CA GLY A 162 13.38 21.48 -0.95
C GLY A 162 13.82 20.19 -0.23
N TYR A 163 13.33 19.93 0.99
CA TYR A 163 13.65 18.71 1.73
C TYR A 163 13.47 17.45 0.88
N LYS A 164 14.53 16.65 0.79
CA LYS A 164 14.55 15.33 0.18
C LYS A 164 15.18 14.36 1.16
N LYS A 165 14.63 13.15 1.20
CA LYS A 165 15.22 12.06 1.97
C LYS A 165 16.60 11.72 1.44
N SER A 166 17.46 11.36 2.37
CA SER A 166 18.70 10.67 2.07
C SER A 166 18.46 9.18 1.88
N THR A 167 19.42 8.52 1.22
CA THR A 167 19.47 7.05 1.16
C THR A 167 19.51 6.41 2.55
N GLN A 168 20.09 7.09 3.53
CA GLN A 168 20.16 6.61 4.91
C GLN A 168 18.79 6.60 5.59
N ASP A 169 17.93 7.57 5.26
CA ASP A 169 16.55 7.60 5.76
C ASP A 169 15.74 6.41 5.23
N ASP A 170 15.94 6.02 3.98
CA ASP A 170 15.28 4.84 3.40
C ASP A 170 15.77 3.55 4.07
N LEU A 171 17.06 3.40 4.34
CA LEU A 171 17.61 2.27 5.10
C LEU A 171 17.07 2.22 6.54
N LEU A 172 16.94 3.37 7.20
CA LEU A 172 16.35 3.45 8.53
C LEU A 172 14.87 3.04 8.51
N ASN A 173 14.10 3.48 7.52
CA ASN A 173 12.72 3.07 7.33
C ASN A 173 12.60 1.55 7.11
N MET A 174 13.47 0.97 6.28
CA MET A 174 13.50 -0.48 6.06
C MET A 174 13.82 -1.26 7.33
N LYS A 175 14.86 -0.86 8.08
CA LYS A 175 15.24 -1.49 9.35
C LYS A 175 14.10 -1.38 10.38
N THR A 176 13.54 -0.18 10.52
CA THR A 176 12.48 0.10 11.50
C THR A 176 11.21 -0.67 11.18
N GLY A 177 10.82 -0.71 9.90
CA GLY A 177 9.71 -1.53 9.42
C GLY A 177 9.92 -3.01 9.74
N LEU A 178 11.10 -3.55 9.40
CA LEU A 178 11.40 -4.97 9.60
C LEU A 178 11.31 -5.40 11.08
N PHE A 179 11.97 -4.68 11.98
CA PHE A 179 12.14 -5.10 13.38
C PHE A 179 11.16 -4.46 14.37
N GLY A 180 10.47 -3.39 13.99
CA GLY A 180 9.61 -2.69 14.92
C GLY A 180 8.29 -3.40 15.17
N PHE A 181 7.68 -3.05 16.31
CA PHE A 181 6.42 -3.59 16.79
C PHE A 181 5.24 -3.16 15.93
N LYS A 182 4.42 -4.12 15.49
CA LYS A 182 3.29 -3.90 14.58
C LYS A 182 1.92 -4.18 15.24
N GLY A 183 1.93 -4.70 16.46
CA GLY A 183 0.75 -5.29 17.08
C GLY A 183 0.19 -6.42 16.21
N ARG A 184 -1.13 -6.41 16.03
CA ARG A 184 -1.85 -7.33 15.15
C ARG A 184 -1.76 -6.88 13.70
N VAL A 185 -1.54 -7.83 12.80
CA VAL A 185 -1.47 -7.60 11.35
C VAL A 185 -2.53 -8.45 10.67
N HIS A 186 -3.39 -7.83 9.87
CA HIS A 186 -4.48 -8.49 9.14
C HIS A 186 -4.37 -8.24 7.65
N PHE A 187 -4.49 -9.31 6.86
CA PHE A 187 -4.52 -9.29 5.41
C PHE A 187 -5.91 -9.74 4.97
N GLN A 188 -6.60 -8.93 4.16
CA GLN A 188 -7.91 -9.26 3.63
C GLN A 188 -7.92 -9.13 2.11
N VAL A 189 -8.08 -10.25 1.43
CA VAL A 189 -8.26 -10.26 -0.03
C VAL A 189 -9.75 -10.06 -0.33
N ALA A 190 -10.05 -9.11 -1.21
CA ALA A 190 -11.37 -8.88 -1.76
C ALA A 190 -11.63 -9.80 -2.97
N GLU A 191 -12.89 -9.93 -3.36
CA GLU A 191 -13.24 -10.61 -4.62
C GLU A 191 -12.61 -9.90 -5.82
N LEU A 192 -12.28 -10.72 -6.83
CA LEU A 192 -11.80 -10.25 -8.13
C LEU A 192 -12.69 -9.13 -8.67
N ILE A 193 -12.07 -8.15 -9.33
CA ILE A 193 -12.84 -7.08 -9.98
C ILE A 193 -13.36 -7.47 -11.36
N ASN A 194 -13.08 -8.68 -11.86
CA ASN A 194 -13.47 -9.13 -13.20
C ASN A 194 -14.96 -8.88 -13.51
N ASP A 195 -15.86 -9.29 -12.60
CA ASP A 195 -17.30 -9.11 -12.79
C ASP A 195 -17.72 -7.64 -12.72
N ASP A 196 -16.97 -6.82 -11.99
CA ASP A 196 -17.21 -5.38 -11.92
C ASP A 196 -16.73 -4.68 -13.21
N LEU A 197 -15.61 -5.12 -13.78
CA LEU A 197 -15.11 -4.62 -15.07
C LEU A 197 -16.11 -4.86 -16.20
N LEU A 198 -16.81 -6.01 -16.20
CA LEU A 198 -17.84 -6.33 -17.20
C LEU A 198 -19.05 -5.39 -17.14
N LYS A 199 -19.29 -4.73 -15.99
CA LYS A 199 -20.40 -3.79 -15.79
C LYS A 199 -20.05 -2.36 -16.16
N LEU A 200 -18.77 -2.06 -16.42
CA LEU A 200 -18.33 -0.72 -16.80
C LEU A 200 -18.73 -0.40 -18.24
N ASP A 201 -19.14 0.85 -18.48
CA ASP A 201 -19.42 1.33 -19.82
C ASP A 201 -18.11 1.51 -20.60
N ALA A 202 -17.86 0.59 -21.53
CA ALA A 202 -16.67 0.58 -22.38
C ALA A 202 -16.62 1.77 -23.37
N SER A 203 -17.71 2.53 -23.52
CA SER A 203 -17.74 3.74 -24.37
C SER A 203 -17.12 4.97 -23.68
N LEU A 204 -16.88 4.90 -22.37
CA LEU A 204 -16.26 5.99 -21.62
C LEU A 204 -14.85 6.33 -22.17
N PRO A 205 -14.44 7.61 -22.10
CA PRO A 205 -13.06 7.99 -22.37
C PRO A 205 -12.10 7.18 -21.49
N LYS A 206 -10.96 6.75 -22.05
CA LYS A 206 -9.98 5.91 -21.33
C LYS A 206 -9.59 6.47 -19.95
N THR A 207 -9.44 7.79 -19.84
CA THR A 207 -9.11 8.45 -18.57
C THR A 207 -10.18 8.23 -17.50
N GLU A 208 -11.46 8.38 -17.87
CA GLU A 208 -12.58 8.14 -16.96
C GLU A 208 -12.69 6.67 -16.60
N LEU A 209 -12.48 5.78 -17.58
CA LEU A 209 -12.45 4.34 -17.36
C LEU A 209 -11.40 3.93 -16.30
N PHE A 210 -10.16 4.44 -16.42
CA PHE A 210 -9.12 4.19 -15.41
C PHE A 210 -9.49 4.76 -14.05
N ALA A 211 -10.07 5.96 -13.99
CA ALA A 211 -10.52 6.55 -12.74
C ALA A 211 -11.62 5.70 -12.07
N CYS A 212 -12.57 5.16 -12.83
CA CYS A 212 -13.58 4.23 -12.33
C CYS A 212 -12.96 2.95 -11.75
N VAL A 213 -11.97 2.36 -12.43
CA VAL A 213 -11.30 1.16 -11.94
C VAL A 213 -10.44 1.45 -10.70
N SER A 214 -9.73 2.58 -10.67
CA SER A 214 -8.98 3.03 -9.49
C SER A 214 -9.90 3.19 -8.28
N ALA A 215 -11.05 3.86 -8.45
CA ALA A 215 -12.03 4.07 -7.40
C ALA A 215 -12.66 2.74 -6.92
N LEU A 216 -12.89 1.79 -7.83
CA LEU A 216 -13.38 0.45 -7.51
C LEU A 216 -12.37 -0.32 -6.63
N ILE A 217 -11.09 -0.32 -7.01
CA ILE A 217 -10.03 -0.96 -6.23
C ILE A 217 -9.92 -0.31 -4.85
N ASP A 218 -9.89 1.03 -4.79
CA ASP A 218 -9.85 1.77 -3.53
C ASP A 218 -11.03 1.41 -2.63
N ARG A 219 -12.26 1.39 -3.17
CA ARG A 219 -13.45 1.02 -2.41
C ARG A 219 -13.32 -0.39 -1.84
N LYS A 220 -12.90 -1.37 -2.65
CA LYS A 220 -12.73 -2.77 -2.19
C LYS A 220 -11.64 -2.90 -1.14
N ILE A 221 -10.55 -2.14 -1.23
CA ILE A 221 -9.49 -2.15 -0.23
C ILE A 221 -9.98 -1.50 1.07
N HIS A 222 -10.58 -0.32 0.97
CA HIS A 222 -11.01 0.45 2.14
C HIS A 222 -12.16 -0.23 2.89
N ALA A 223 -13.13 -0.83 2.19
CA ALA A 223 -14.23 -1.57 2.81
C ALA A 223 -13.78 -2.85 3.54
N ASN A 224 -12.56 -3.33 3.28
CA ASN A 224 -11.99 -4.53 3.87
C ASN A 224 -10.94 -4.25 4.95
N TYR A 225 -10.79 -2.99 5.38
CA TYR A 225 -9.90 -2.68 6.50
C TYR A 225 -10.38 -3.34 7.79
N ARG A 226 -9.48 -4.09 8.44
CA ARG A 226 -9.59 -4.42 9.86
C ARG A 226 -9.21 -3.17 10.64
N LEU A 227 -10.17 -2.63 11.40
CA LEU A 227 -9.97 -1.48 12.28
C LEU A 227 -9.67 -1.96 13.70
N TYR A 228 -8.71 -1.31 14.35
CA TYR A 228 -8.30 -1.57 15.73
C TYR A 228 -8.72 -0.40 16.64
N PRO A 229 -8.79 -0.61 17.97
CA PRO A 229 -9.22 0.44 18.91
C PRO A 229 -8.49 1.78 18.73
N GLY A 230 -7.16 1.73 18.54
CA GLY A 230 -6.35 2.93 18.31
C GLY A 230 -6.76 3.77 17.10
N ASN A 231 -7.35 3.16 16.06
CA ASN A 231 -7.85 3.91 14.91
C ASN A 231 -9.05 4.79 15.28
N TYR A 232 -9.97 4.26 16.08
CA TYR A 232 -11.15 4.97 16.56
C TYR A 232 -10.80 6.04 17.59
N VAL A 233 -9.88 5.72 18.51
CA VAL A 233 -9.33 6.70 19.46
C VAL A 233 -8.70 7.87 18.72
N ALA A 234 -7.95 7.61 17.64
CA ALA A 234 -7.34 8.66 16.85
C ALA A 234 -8.35 9.62 16.21
N CYS A 235 -9.47 9.10 15.68
CA CYS A 235 -10.56 9.94 15.15
C CYS A 235 -11.14 10.85 16.24
N ASP A 236 -11.51 10.27 17.38
CA ASP A 236 -12.11 11.03 18.49
C ASP A 236 -11.15 12.11 19.03
N LEU A 237 -9.85 11.80 19.12
CA LEU A 237 -8.82 12.75 19.56
C LEU A 237 -8.55 13.88 18.56
N LEU A 238 -8.68 13.64 17.25
CA LEU A 238 -8.53 14.69 16.23
C LEU A 238 -9.73 15.64 16.22
N ASP A 239 -10.94 15.10 16.29
CA ASP A 239 -12.17 15.88 16.18
C ASP A 239 -12.59 16.49 17.53
N GLY A 240 -11.95 16.08 18.63
CA GLY A 240 -12.33 16.48 19.98
C GLY A 240 -13.70 15.92 20.39
N THR A 241 -14.05 14.73 19.90
CA THR A 241 -15.36 14.10 20.13
C THR A 241 -15.23 12.75 20.85
N THR A 242 -16.36 12.07 21.03
CA THR A 242 -16.46 10.70 21.57
C THR A 242 -17.34 9.84 20.66
N SER A 243 -17.36 10.17 19.36
CA SER A 243 -18.27 9.58 18.37
C SER A 243 -18.04 8.08 18.21
N PHE A 244 -16.82 7.61 18.47
CA PHE A 244 -16.43 6.21 18.39
C PHE A 244 -16.17 5.56 19.76
N ALA A 245 -16.62 6.17 20.86
CA ALA A 245 -16.41 5.64 22.21
C ALA A 245 -17.01 4.23 22.43
N GLY A 246 -17.94 3.79 21.59
CA GLY A 246 -18.45 2.41 21.60
C GLY A 246 -17.48 1.37 21.00
N ASN A 247 -16.38 1.81 20.35
CA ASN A 247 -15.44 0.95 19.64
C ASN A 247 -14.12 0.70 20.38
N TYR A 248 -13.93 1.30 21.56
CA TYR A 248 -12.73 1.16 22.37
C TYR A 248 -13.05 1.29 23.87
N SER A 249 -12.23 0.66 24.72
CA SER A 249 -12.29 0.83 26.18
C SER A 249 -11.42 2.01 26.64
N ALA A 250 -11.57 2.43 27.91
CA ALA A 250 -10.68 3.41 28.51
C ALA A 250 -9.20 2.94 28.53
N GLU A 251 -8.99 1.63 28.70
CA GLU A 251 -7.65 1.02 28.66
C GLU A 251 -7.05 1.05 27.24
N ASP A 252 -7.86 0.77 26.22
CA ASP A 252 -7.43 0.89 24.81
C ASP A 252 -7.02 2.34 24.48
N LYS A 253 -7.81 3.31 24.96
CA LYS A 253 -7.50 4.73 24.79
C LYS A 253 -6.17 5.09 25.44
N GLN A 254 -5.97 4.71 26.70
CA GLN A 254 -4.72 4.98 27.41
C GLN A 254 -3.53 4.31 26.70
N THR A 255 -3.67 3.04 26.32
CA THR A 255 -2.64 2.27 25.61
C THR A 255 -2.23 2.97 24.30
N PHE A 256 -3.20 3.48 23.55
CA PHE A 256 -2.93 4.20 22.31
C PHE A 256 -2.30 5.58 22.55
N GLU A 257 -2.76 6.34 23.56
CA GLU A 257 -2.14 7.62 23.93
C GLU A 257 -0.68 7.44 24.38
N ASP A 258 -0.39 6.40 25.17
CA ASP A 258 0.96 6.04 25.61
C ASP A 258 1.84 5.62 24.43
N TYR A 259 1.28 4.86 23.49
CA TYR A 259 1.96 4.52 22.24
C TYR A 259 2.35 5.78 21.46
N ILE A 260 1.41 6.71 21.24
CA ILE A 260 1.66 7.96 20.52
C ILE A 260 2.70 8.81 21.23
N ALA A 261 2.66 8.91 22.56
CA ALA A 261 3.69 9.59 23.35
C ALA A 261 5.07 8.96 23.12
N GLY A 262 5.17 7.63 23.19
CA GLY A 262 6.42 6.91 22.92
C GLY A 262 6.92 7.07 21.47
N GLN A 263 6.03 7.21 20.49
CA GLN A 263 6.42 7.52 19.10
C GLN A 263 6.93 8.96 18.98
N LEU A 264 6.30 9.93 19.64
CA LEU A 264 6.77 11.31 19.68
C LEU A 264 8.17 11.39 20.28
N ASP A 265 8.46 10.68 21.37
CA ASP A 265 9.77 10.69 22.03
C ASP A 265 10.92 10.21 21.12
N LYS A 266 10.63 9.33 20.16
CA LYS A 266 11.62 8.86 19.17
C LYS A 266 12.00 9.94 18.14
N ILE A 267 11.20 10.99 17.99
CA ILE A 267 11.45 12.06 17.02
C ILE A 267 12.47 13.03 17.59
N SER A 268 13.65 13.07 16.96
CA SER A 268 14.77 13.94 17.29
C SER A 268 15.12 14.84 16.10
N ILE A 269 14.54 16.04 16.07
CA ILE A 269 14.80 17.09 15.07
C ILE A 269 14.91 18.47 15.73
N PRO A 270 15.60 19.43 15.09
CA PRO A 270 15.57 20.83 15.51
C PRO A 270 14.14 21.38 15.51
N ASN A 271 13.82 22.28 16.44
CA ASN A 271 12.53 22.97 16.53
C ASN A 271 11.32 22.03 16.52
N LYS A 272 11.41 20.89 17.22
CA LYS A 272 10.35 19.87 17.31
C LYS A 272 9.01 20.49 17.70
N ASP A 273 8.05 20.42 16.80
CA ASP A 273 6.69 20.92 16.99
C ASP A 273 5.79 19.76 17.42
N VAL A 274 5.65 19.60 18.73
CA VAL A 274 4.98 18.42 19.32
C VAL A 274 3.50 18.36 18.92
N GLU A 275 2.81 19.50 18.84
CA GLU A 275 1.40 19.55 18.48
C GLU A 275 1.21 19.11 17.02
N PHE A 276 1.99 19.66 16.09
CA PHE A 276 1.94 19.27 14.68
C PHE A 276 2.28 17.80 14.48
N LEU A 277 3.34 17.30 15.12
CA LEU A 277 3.75 15.90 15.01
C LEU A 277 2.68 14.96 15.57
N ARG A 278 2.06 15.32 16.70
CA ARG A 278 0.96 14.56 17.30
C ARG A 278 -0.24 14.51 16.37
N GLU A 279 -0.63 15.64 15.79
CA GLU A 279 -1.69 15.70 14.78
C GLU A 279 -1.40 14.74 13.61
N LYS A 280 -0.17 14.77 13.05
CA LYS A 280 0.18 13.88 11.93
C LYS A 280 0.16 12.40 12.29
N LEU A 281 0.60 12.03 13.49
CA LEU A 281 0.47 10.65 13.96
C LEU A 281 -1.01 10.26 14.06
N LEU A 282 -1.86 11.08 14.69
CA LEU A 282 -3.28 10.77 14.79
C LEU A 282 -3.96 10.66 13.42
N VAL A 283 -3.63 11.54 12.47
CA VAL A 283 -4.17 11.46 11.09
C VAL A 283 -3.84 10.11 10.44
N MET A 284 -2.64 9.57 10.66
CA MET A 284 -2.26 8.24 10.14
C MET A 284 -3.18 7.12 10.66
N TYR A 285 -3.61 7.21 11.92
CA TYR A 285 -4.45 6.18 12.54
C TYR A 285 -5.95 6.44 12.33
N ALA A 286 -6.37 7.68 12.08
CA ALA A 286 -7.76 8.04 11.80
C ALA A 286 -8.17 7.74 10.35
N ASN A 287 -7.27 7.97 9.37
CA ASN A 287 -7.57 7.77 7.95
C ASN A 287 -8.10 6.37 7.58
N PRO A 288 -7.64 5.26 8.19
CA PRO A 288 -8.28 3.96 8.00
C PRO A 288 -9.78 3.94 8.31
N VAL A 289 -10.23 4.57 9.40
CA VAL A 289 -11.66 4.65 9.78
C VAL A 289 -12.40 5.53 8.78
N ILE A 290 -11.86 6.71 8.46
CA ILE A 290 -12.47 7.65 7.50
C ILE A 290 -12.69 6.97 6.14
N ASN A 291 -11.67 6.27 5.64
CA ASN A 291 -11.72 5.55 4.38
C ASN A 291 -12.69 4.37 4.43
N TYR A 292 -12.68 3.58 5.51
CA TYR A 292 -13.63 2.48 5.70
C TYR A 292 -15.08 2.96 5.68
N LEU A 293 -15.40 4.03 6.42
CA LEU A 293 -16.72 4.61 6.48
C LEU A 293 -17.16 5.19 5.12
N ALA A 294 -16.25 5.82 4.38
CA ALA A 294 -16.53 6.33 3.04
C ALA A 294 -16.83 5.20 2.03
N ALA A 295 -16.12 4.07 2.14
CA ALA A 295 -16.29 2.93 1.23
C ALA A 295 -17.52 2.06 1.54
N SER A 296 -17.98 2.08 2.81
CA SER A 296 -19.13 1.32 3.31
C SER A 296 -20.47 2.04 3.16
N ARG A 297 -20.46 3.26 2.62
CA ARG A 297 -21.66 3.98 2.18
C ARG A 297 -22.05 3.56 0.75
#